data_AF-A0A969B7Q5-F1
#
_entry.id   AF-A0A969B7Q5-F1
#
_cell.length_a   1.000
_cell.length_b   1.000
_cell.length_c   1.000
_cell.angle_alpha   90.00
_cell.angle_beta   90.00
_cell.angle_gamma   90.00
#
_symmetry.space_group_name_H-M   'P 1'
#
loop_
_entity.id
_entity.type
_entity.pdbx_description
1 polymer ?
#
loop_
_entity_poly.entity_id
_entity_poly.type
_entity_poly.pdbx_seq_one_letter_code
_entity_poly.pdbx_strand_id
1 'polypeptide(L)'
;MPLNGLRFGFDIKDNVKPVPKALCVYPLDTLSAVEGQNRTVCFDLVKDGEFYYIPGNKRIYVWGNIGLGAEAYDYLDGSSNRCGLYELQMKVNGQLYYQHFMEGIPFDKAGYVRSHVDYAMKQKNNKSVQKLFKDSNNKLGIYSVFENDGAITVDTDTLFTASIIMSDAYNNSSELKVKFAGKPWTRTTPAKMPENYIKTLDHSKENYFVGKDVKVKFPAYSLF
;
A
#
# COMPACT_ATOMS: atom_id res chain seq x y z
N MET A 1 6.39 19.68 -13.26
CA MET A 1 5.88 18.36 -12.85
C MET A 1 7.00 17.36 -13.11
N PRO A 2 7.49 16.60 -12.12
CA PRO A 2 8.34 15.46 -12.39
C PRO A 2 7.58 14.47 -13.27
N LEU A 3 8.22 14.07 -14.37
CA LEU A 3 7.72 13.09 -15.33
C LEU A 3 8.60 11.85 -15.28
N ASN A 4 8.05 10.69 -15.65
CA ASN A 4 8.85 9.49 -15.82
C ASN A 4 9.81 9.65 -17.02
N GLY A 5 11.10 9.82 -16.71
CA GLY A 5 12.17 10.03 -17.69
C GLY A 5 12.30 8.91 -18.72
N LEU A 6 11.96 7.67 -18.35
CA LEU A 6 12.08 6.48 -19.22
C LEU A 6 11.09 6.51 -20.41
N ARG A 7 10.13 7.44 -20.42
CA ARG A 7 9.14 7.60 -21.49
C ARG A 7 9.60 8.49 -22.65
N PHE A 8 10.75 9.17 -22.54
CA PHE A 8 11.20 10.17 -23.51
C PHE A 8 12.16 9.64 -24.59
N GLY A 9 12.02 8.37 -24.99
CA GLY A 9 12.64 7.85 -26.22
C GLY A 9 14.14 7.52 -26.12
N PHE A 10 14.64 7.19 -24.94
CA PHE A 10 15.99 6.62 -24.80
C PHE A 10 16.02 5.20 -25.39
N ASP A 11 17.02 4.90 -26.23
CA ASP A 11 17.27 3.55 -26.77
C ASP A 11 17.96 2.67 -25.71
N ILE A 12 17.22 2.39 -24.63
CA ILE A 12 17.64 1.49 -23.55
C ILE A 12 16.78 0.24 -23.69
N LYS A 13 17.43 -0.90 -23.92
CA LYS A 13 16.79 -2.21 -23.80
C LYS A 13 16.79 -2.58 -22.33
N ASP A 14 15.63 -2.97 -21.82
CA ASP A 14 15.48 -3.46 -20.46
C ASP A 14 14.63 -4.72 -20.44
N ASN A 15 15.17 -5.80 -19.88
CA ASN A 15 14.51 -7.09 -19.75
C ASN A 15 14.42 -7.55 -18.28
N VAL A 16 14.70 -6.65 -17.33
CA VAL A 16 14.71 -6.98 -15.91
C VAL A 16 13.32 -6.77 -15.32
N LYS A 17 12.66 -7.87 -14.91
CA LYS A 17 11.39 -7.77 -14.20
C LYS A 17 11.56 -7.12 -12.82
N PRO A 18 10.59 -6.33 -12.34
CA PRO A 18 10.57 -5.86 -10.97
C PRO A 18 10.70 -7.00 -9.97
N VAL A 19 11.38 -6.75 -8.84
CA VAL A 19 11.64 -7.74 -7.81
C VAL A 19 10.74 -7.49 -6.58
N PRO A 20 9.61 -8.21 -6.44
CA PRO A 20 8.83 -8.24 -5.21
C PRO A 20 9.69 -8.56 -3.98
N LYS A 21 9.49 -7.79 -2.90
CA LYS A 21 10.20 -7.94 -1.63
C LYS A 21 9.29 -8.25 -0.46
N ALA A 22 8.14 -7.57 -0.38
CA ALA A 22 7.21 -7.79 0.71
C ALA A 22 5.77 -7.55 0.30
N LEU A 23 4.85 -8.31 0.90
CA LEU A 23 3.42 -8.02 0.94
C LEU A 23 3.06 -7.53 2.34
N CYS A 24 2.41 -6.39 2.44
CA CYS A 24 1.80 -5.91 3.68
C CYS A 24 0.29 -5.99 3.59
N VAL A 25 -0.35 -6.42 4.67
CA VAL A 25 -1.80 -6.52 4.79
C VAL A 25 -2.23 -5.64 5.95
N TYR A 26 -3.17 -4.74 5.68
CA TYR A 26 -3.59 -3.66 6.57
C TYR A 26 -5.01 -3.93 7.05
N PRO A 27 -5.29 -3.97 8.36
CA PRO A 27 -6.62 -3.72 8.86
C PRO A 27 -6.95 -2.23 8.70
N LEU A 28 -8.05 -1.89 8.03
CA LEU A 28 -8.39 -0.49 7.67
C LEU A 28 -9.31 0.19 8.68
N ASP A 29 -9.92 -0.57 9.59
CA ASP A 29 -10.78 -0.03 10.64
C ASP A 29 -10.61 -0.79 11.97
N THR A 30 -11.27 -0.33 13.03
CA THR A 30 -11.14 -0.91 14.38
C THR A 30 -11.78 -2.29 14.56
N LEU A 31 -12.57 -2.75 13.59
CA LEU A 31 -13.28 -4.03 13.60
C LEU A 31 -12.62 -5.06 12.67
N SER A 32 -11.64 -4.65 11.88
CA SER A 32 -10.86 -5.49 10.98
C SER A 32 -9.65 -6.14 11.66
N ALA A 33 -9.17 -7.24 11.10
CA ALA A 33 -7.97 -7.91 11.61
C ALA A 33 -7.19 -8.66 10.53
N VAL A 34 -5.90 -8.80 10.78
CA VAL A 34 -4.96 -9.60 10.00
C VAL A 34 -4.27 -10.54 10.98
N GLU A 35 -4.30 -11.83 10.70
CA GLU A 35 -3.71 -12.87 11.57
C GLU A 35 -4.18 -12.75 13.04
N GLY A 36 -5.46 -12.42 13.23
CA GLY A 36 -6.10 -12.28 14.54
C GLY A 36 -5.75 -11.00 15.31
N GLN A 37 -5.16 -10.01 14.66
CA GLN A 37 -4.76 -8.75 15.29
C GLN A 37 -5.17 -7.55 14.44
N ASN A 38 -5.61 -6.46 15.08
CA ASN A 38 -5.85 -5.17 14.45
C ASN A 38 -4.51 -4.40 14.29
N ARG A 39 -3.59 -4.97 13.52
CA ARG A 39 -2.31 -4.33 13.13
C ARG A 39 -1.88 -4.77 11.73
N THR A 40 -1.14 -3.92 11.04
CA THR A 40 -0.50 -4.29 9.78
C THR A 40 0.47 -5.46 9.98
N VAL A 41 0.42 -6.44 9.08
CA VAL A 41 1.37 -7.57 9.03
C VAL A 41 2.03 -7.57 7.66
N CYS A 42 3.36 -7.60 7.66
CA CYS A 42 4.14 -7.70 6.43
C CYS A 42 4.83 -9.07 6.34
N PHE A 43 4.82 -9.64 5.14
CA PHE A 43 5.38 -10.93 4.79
C PHE A 43 6.50 -10.70 3.78
N ASP A 44 7.71 -11.10 4.12
CA ASP A 44 8.82 -11.09 3.17
C ASP A 44 8.61 -12.19 2.12
N LEU A 45 8.95 -11.86 0.87
CA LEU A 45 8.75 -12.73 -0.28
C LEU A 45 10.06 -13.43 -0.65
N VAL A 46 9.94 -14.70 -1.03
CA VAL A 46 11.04 -15.49 -1.57
C VAL A 46 10.77 -15.79 -3.03
N LYS A 47 11.83 -15.75 -3.83
CA LYS A 47 11.81 -16.12 -5.25
C LYS A 47 12.14 -17.61 -5.39
N ASP A 48 11.35 -18.33 -6.18
CA ASP A 48 11.63 -19.69 -6.64
C ASP A 48 11.36 -19.78 -8.14
N GLY A 49 12.43 -19.96 -8.93
CA GLY A 49 12.39 -19.78 -10.38
C GLY A 49 11.85 -18.41 -10.76
N GLU A 50 10.77 -18.39 -11.53
CA GLU A 50 10.08 -17.16 -11.97
C GLU A 50 8.97 -16.69 -11.01
N PHE A 51 8.72 -17.43 -9.93
CA PHE A 51 7.60 -17.17 -9.03
C PHE A 51 8.06 -16.55 -7.71
N TYR A 52 7.15 -15.77 -7.11
CA TYR A 52 7.32 -15.21 -5.77
C TYR A 52 6.25 -15.78 -4.85
N TYR A 53 6.63 -16.09 -3.62
CA TYR A 53 5.72 -16.64 -2.62
C TYR A 53 6.11 -16.23 -1.21
N ILE A 54 5.16 -16.37 -0.29
CA ILE A 54 5.39 -16.22 1.15
C ILE A 54 5.89 -17.57 1.68
N PRO A 55 7.05 -17.63 2.35
CA PRO A 55 7.58 -18.87 2.93
C PRO A 55 6.56 -19.62 3.77
N GLY A 56 6.54 -20.94 3.63
CA GLY A 56 5.55 -21.82 4.28
C GLY A 56 4.19 -21.89 3.58
N ASN A 57 4.04 -21.24 2.40
CA ASN A 57 2.81 -21.22 1.61
C ASN A 57 1.56 -20.88 2.44
N LYS A 58 1.70 -19.83 3.25
CA LYS A 58 0.75 -19.48 4.29
C LYS A 58 -0.53 -18.90 3.67
N ARG A 59 -1.66 -19.53 3.95
CA ARG A 59 -2.98 -18.88 3.82
C ARG A 59 -3.06 -17.78 4.88
N ILE A 60 -3.34 -16.55 4.45
CA ILE A 60 -3.45 -15.40 5.36
C ILE A 60 -4.88 -15.29 5.87
N TYR A 61 -5.04 -15.24 7.18
CA TYR A 61 -6.36 -15.04 7.79
C TYR A 61 -6.66 -13.56 7.99
N VAL A 62 -7.81 -13.11 7.51
CA VAL A 62 -8.24 -11.71 7.54
C VAL A 62 -9.72 -11.59 7.92
N TRP A 63 -10.13 -10.40 8.35
CA TRP A 63 -11.49 -10.09 8.76
C TRP A 63 -11.80 -8.61 8.59
N GLY A 64 -13.04 -8.27 8.21
CA GLY A 64 -13.49 -6.89 8.04
C GLY A 64 -12.87 -6.22 6.81
N ASN A 65 -12.71 -4.90 6.86
CA ASN A 65 -12.09 -4.15 5.76
C ASN A 65 -10.57 -4.22 5.85
N ILE A 66 -9.94 -4.75 4.79
CA ILE A 66 -8.49 -4.83 4.68
C ILE A 66 -7.96 -4.13 3.43
N GLY A 67 -6.72 -3.65 3.50
CA GLY A 67 -5.97 -3.11 2.39
C GLY A 67 -4.71 -3.94 2.15
N LEU A 68 -4.20 -3.92 0.92
CA LEU A 68 -2.92 -4.54 0.58
C LEU A 68 -1.86 -3.48 0.26
N GLY A 69 -0.59 -3.81 0.50
CA GLY A 69 0.57 -3.00 0.16
C GLY A 69 1.68 -3.89 -0.38
N ALA A 70 2.44 -3.41 -1.36
CA ALA A 70 3.57 -4.15 -1.91
C ALA A 70 4.85 -3.31 -1.87
N GLU A 71 5.95 -3.96 -1.50
CA GLU A 71 7.29 -3.45 -1.75
C GLU A 71 7.92 -4.24 -2.88
N ALA A 72 8.41 -3.54 -3.89
CA ALA A 72 9.22 -4.10 -4.97
C ALA A 72 10.29 -3.12 -5.42
N TYR A 73 11.38 -3.65 -5.96
CA TYR A 73 12.46 -2.86 -6.54
C TYR A 73 12.57 -3.16 -8.02
N ASP A 74 12.57 -2.10 -8.80
CA ASP A 74 12.79 -2.14 -10.24
C ASP A 74 14.24 -1.77 -10.58
N TYR A 75 14.77 -2.29 -11.67
CA TYR A 75 16.14 -2.08 -12.13
C TYR A 75 16.17 -2.09 -13.65
N LEU A 76 17.14 -1.38 -14.25
CA LEU A 76 17.39 -1.44 -15.69
C LEU A 76 18.54 -2.39 -15.99
N ASP A 77 18.52 -3.04 -17.15
CA ASP A 77 19.67 -3.76 -17.70
C ASP A 77 20.98 -2.93 -17.60
N GLY A 78 22.04 -3.54 -17.06
CA GLY A 78 23.36 -2.91 -16.93
C GLY A 78 23.47 -1.83 -15.84
N SER A 79 22.45 -1.62 -15.02
CA SER A 79 22.43 -0.63 -13.94
C SER A 79 22.07 -1.27 -12.60
N SER A 80 22.76 -0.86 -11.53
CA SER A 80 22.41 -1.23 -10.14
C SER A 80 21.49 -0.21 -9.47
N ASN A 81 21.12 0.87 -10.17
CA ASN A 81 20.25 1.91 -9.63
C ASN A 81 18.81 1.39 -9.52
N ARG A 82 18.19 1.63 -8.36
CA ARG A 82 16.78 1.30 -8.14
C ARG A 82 15.89 2.29 -8.88
N CYS A 83 15.01 1.77 -9.70
CA CYS A 83 13.90 2.50 -10.30
C CYS A 83 12.62 2.30 -9.48
N GLY A 84 11.63 3.16 -9.73
CA GLY A 84 10.29 3.00 -9.18
C GLY A 84 9.44 2.14 -10.11
N LEU A 85 8.49 1.38 -9.54
CA LEU A 85 7.47 0.72 -10.35
C LEU A 85 6.74 1.72 -11.23
N TYR A 86 6.52 1.35 -12.49
CA TYR A 86 5.70 2.13 -13.39
C TYR A 86 4.21 1.88 -13.13
N GLU A 87 3.84 0.61 -12.95
CA GLU A 87 2.46 0.19 -12.75
C GLU A 87 2.37 -0.81 -11.60
N LEU A 88 1.32 -0.66 -10.79
CA LEU A 88 0.94 -1.65 -9.78
C LEU A 88 -0.56 -1.95 -9.91
N GLN A 89 -0.87 -3.23 -10.09
CA GLN A 89 -2.25 -3.73 -10.19
C GLN A 89 -2.56 -4.70 -9.07
N MET A 90 -3.82 -4.70 -8.63
CA MET A 90 -4.41 -5.73 -7.79
C MET A 90 -5.60 -6.35 -8.52
N LYS A 91 -5.63 -7.68 -8.60
CA LYS A 91 -6.81 -8.43 -9.00
C LYS A 91 -7.31 -9.29 -7.84
N VAL A 92 -8.61 -9.27 -7.59
CA VAL A 92 -9.27 -10.13 -6.59
C VAL A 92 -10.10 -11.16 -7.35
N ASN A 93 -9.80 -12.44 -7.15
CA ASN A 93 -10.42 -13.55 -7.89
C ASN A 93 -10.39 -13.36 -9.42
N GLY A 94 -9.29 -12.78 -9.92
CA GLY A 94 -9.06 -12.52 -11.35
C GLY A 94 -9.65 -11.22 -11.89
N GLN A 95 -10.51 -10.53 -11.14
CA GLN A 95 -11.08 -9.24 -11.52
C GLN A 95 -10.17 -8.09 -11.09
N LEU A 96 -9.93 -7.12 -11.97
CA LEU A 96 -9.15 -5.92 -11.64
C LEU A 96 -9.87 -5.11 -10.58
N TYR A 97 -9.21 -4.90 -9.44
CA TYR A 97 -9.77 -4.27 -8.24
C TYR A 97 -9.11 -2.93 -7.93
N TYR A 98 -7.82 -2.80 -8.27
CA TYR A 98 -7.04 -1.58 -8.08
C TYR A 98 -5.95 -1.47 -9.14
N GLN A 99 -5.66 -0.25 -9.59
CA GLN A 99 -4.54 0.05 -10.48
C GLN A 99 -4.08 1.50 -10.33
N HIS A 100 -2.76 1.70 -10.35
CA HIS A 100 -2.17 3.04 -10.53
C HIS A 100 -0.97 3.02 -11.47
N PHE A 101 -0.69 4.19 -12.05
CA PHE A 101 0.46 4.44 -12.91
C PHE A 101 1.32 5.60 -12.40
N MET A 102 2.64 5.44 -12.50
CA MET A 102 3.64 6.44 -12.12
C MET A 102 4.17 7.20 -13.34
N GLU A 103 3.27 7.86 -14.08
CA GLU A 103 3.63 8.66 -15.27
C GLU A 103 4.21 10.04 -14.90
N GLY A 104 3.63 10.67 -13.88
CA GLY A 104 4.03 11.99 -13.42
C GLY A 104 3.18 12.44 -12.25
N ILE A 105 3.76 13.24 -11.36
CA ILE A 105 3.07 13.75 -10.17
C ILE A 105 3.18 15.28 -10.17
N PRO A 106 2.07 16.03 -10.27
CA PRO A 106 2.08 17.48 -10.16
C PRO A 106 2.78 17.94 -8.87
N PHE A 107 3.59 19.00 -8.93
CA PHE A 107 4.40 19.44 -7.79
C PHE A 107 3.55 19.85 -6.58
N ASP A 108 2.39 20.48 -6.83
CA ASP A 108 1.38 20.83 -5.84
C ASP A 108 0.76 19.61 -5.14
N LYS A 109 0.86 18.43 -5.76
CA LYS A 109 0.36 17.15 -5.22
C LYS A 109 1.44 16.25 -4.64
N ALA A 110 2.71 16.63 -4.73
CA ALA A 110 3.83 15.81 -4.27
C ALA A 110 3.75 15.44 -2.77
N GLY A 111 3.11 16.27 -1.95
CA GLY A 111 2.88 15.98 -0.53
C GLY A 111 2.05 14.73 -0.29
N TYR A 112 1.08 14.43 -1.16
CA TYR A 112 0.19 13.27 -1.05
C TYR A 112 0.90 11.93 -1.35
N VAL A 113 2.10 11.96 -1.94
CA VAL A 113 2.92 10.75 -2.16
C VAL A 113 3.24 10.06 -0.84
N ARG A 114 3.34 10.81 0.26
CA ARG A 114 3.57 10.28 1.62
C ARG A 114 2.38 9.51 2.20
N SER A 115 1.19 9.68 1.62
CA SER A 115 0.02 8.87 1.95
C SER A 115 -0.02 7.62 1.09
N HIS A 116 0.36 7.71 -0.20
CA HIS A 116 0.41 6.56 -1.10
C HIS A 116 1.51 5.54 -0.75
N VAL A 117 2.71 6.03 -0.44
CA VAL A 117 3.79 5.22 0.13
C VAL A 117 3.59 5.19 1.63
N ASP A 118 3.59 4.02 2.26
CA ASP A 118 3.49 3.88 3.71
C ASP A 118 4.71 4.51 4.40
N TYR A 119 4.60 5.82 4.69
CA TYR A 119 5.69 6.61 5.23
C TYR A 119 6.06 6.18 6.65
N ALA A 120 5.09 5.70 7.44
CA ALA A 120 5.35 5.18 8.78
C ALA A 120 6.20 3.91 8.71
N MET A 121 5.87 2.99 7.81
CA MET A 121 6.66 1.77 7.58
C MET A 121 8.05 2.10 7.00
N LYS A 122 8.14 3.10 6.12
CA LYS A 122 9.42 3.57 5.59
C LYS A 122 10.33 4.10 6.69
N GLN A 123 9.79 4.92 7.59
CA GLN A 123 10.56 5.51 8.70
C GLN A 123 10.99 4.48 9.75
N LYS A 124 10.10 3.53 10.09
CA LYS A 124 10.36 2.57 11.18
C LYS A 124 11.15 1.33 10.74
N ASN A 125 10.90 0.84 9.52
CA ASN A 125 11.36 -0.46 9.06
C ASN A 125 12.17 -0.38 7.75
N ASN A 126 12.37 0.83 7.20
CA ASN A 126 13.02 1.08 5.91
C ASN A 126 12.34 0.39 4.70
N LYS A 127 11.11 -0.11 4.84
CA LYS A 127 10.33 -0.72 3.76
C LYS A 127 9.56 0.33 2.99
N SER A 128 9.73 0.37 1.68
CA SER A 128 9.09 1.37 0.79
C SER A 128 7.83 0.76 0.18
N VAL A 129 6.80 0.58 1.00
CA VAL A 129 5.56 -0.10 0.61
C VAL A 129 4.65 0.88 -0.14
N GLN A 130 4.26 0.55 -1.37
CA GLN A 130 3.18 1.24 -2.09
C GLN A 130 1.85 0.60 -1.69
N LYS A 131 0.90 1.41 -1.23
CA LYS A 131 -0.45 0.93 -0.90
C LYS A 131 -1.22 0.65 -2.18
N LEU A 132 -1.97 -0.46 -2.19
CA LEU A 132 -2.97 -0.82 -3.19
C LEU A 132 -4.39 -0.42 -2.74
N PHE A 133 -4.46 0.65 -1.94
CA PHE A 133 -5.68 1.30 -1.51
C PHE A 133 -5.40 2.79 -1.31
N LYS A 134 -6.44 3.60 -1.34
CA LYS A 134 -6.35 5.05 -1.26
C LYS A 134 -6.77 5.52 0.12
N ASP A 135 -5.87 6.23 0.82
CA ASP A 135 -6.23 6.85 2.09
C ASP A 135 -7.24 7.98 1.88
N SER A 136 -7.97 8.31 2.95
CA SER A 136 -8.82 9.49 2.99
C SER A 136 -8.06 10.76 2.61
N ASN A 137 -8.72 11.65 1.87
CA ASN A 137 -8.17 12.94 1.44
C ASN A 137 -6.87 12.86 0.60
N ASN A 138 -6.47 11.69 0.10
CA ASN A 138 -5.43 11.59 -0.91
C ASN A 138 -5.95 12.09 -2.27
N LYS A 139 -5.31 13.13 -2.82
CA LYS A 139 -5.73 13.79 -4.08
C LYS A 139 -4.81 13.50 -5.27
N LEU A 140 -3.95 12.48 -5.17
CA LEU A 140 -3.15 12.04 -6.31
C LEU A 140 -4.07 11.59 -7.45
N GLY A 141 -3.68 11.93 -8.68
CA GLY A 141 -4.37 11.51 -9.90
C GLY A 141 -3.78 10.26 -10.54
N ILE A 142 -3.01 9.47 -9.79
CA ILE A 142 -2.29 8.29 -10.30
C ILE A 142 -3.17 7.04 -10.41
N TYR A 143 -4.31 7.03 -9.73
CA TYR A 143 -5.22 5.89 -9.64
C TYR A 143 -6.14 5.84 -10.85
N SER A 144 -6.09 4.74 -11.62
CA SER A 144 -6.91 4.56 -12.83
C SER A 144 -8.16 3.71 -12.55
N VAL A 145 -8.05 2.72 -11.65
CA VAL A 145 -9.14 1.82 -11.26
C VAL A 145 -9.06 1.60 -9.76
N PHE A 146 -10.19 1.67 -9.07
CA PHE A 146 -10.31 1.27 -7.68
C PHE A 146 -11.77 0.95 -7.35
N GLU A 147 -12.03 -0.29 -6.94
CA GLU A 147 -13.28 -0.69 -6.28
C GLU A 147 -13.14 -0.41 -4.78
N ASN A 148 -14.12 0.27 -4.18
CA ASN A 148 -14.10 0.61 -2.75
C ASN A 148 -12.76 1.24 -2.28
N ASP A 149 -12.19 2.16 -3.09
CA ASP A 149 -10.87 2.77 -2.84
C ASP A 149 -9.72 1.75 -2.64
N GLY A 150 -9.86 0.53 -3.18
CA GLY A 150 -8.90 -0.57 -3.04
C GLY A 150 -9.04 -1.38 -1.75
N ALA A 151 -10.02 -1.08 -0.89
CA ALA A 151 -10.31 -1.83 0.32
C ALA A 151 -11.14 -3.08 0.01
N ILE A 152 -10.69 -4.24 0.50
CA ILE A 152 -11.38 -5.53 0.36
C ILE A 152 -12.17 -5.81 1.65
N THR A 153 -13.49 -5.92 1.55
CA THR A 153 -14.34 -6.34 2.67
C THR A 153 -14.37 -7.87 2.75
N VAL A 154 -14.08 -8.41 3.93
CA VAL A 154 -14.00 -9.86 4.16
C VAL A 154 -14.93 -10.30 5.29
N ASP A 155 -15.82 -11.24 4.97
CA ASP A 155 -16.76 -11.87 5.89
C ASP A 155 -16.40 -13.33 6.18
N THR A 156 -17.20 -14.00 7.01
CA THR A 156 -17.00 -15.39 7.44
C THR A 156 -16.94 -16.33 6.23
N ASP A 157 -16.02 -17.29 6.25
CA ASP A 157 -15.83 -18.31 5.21
C ASP A 157 -15.48 -17.78 3.81
N THR A 158 -15.21 -16.49 3.66
CA THR A 158 -14.72 -15.92 2.41
C THR A 158 -13.36 -16.52 2.06
N LEU A 159 -13.24 -17.10 0.87
CA LEU A 159 -11.96 -17.52 0.29
C LEU A 159 -11.73 -16.72 -0.98
N PHE A 160 -10.57 -16.08 -1.07
CA PHE A 160 -10.21 -15.33 -2.27
C PHE A 160 -8.72 -15.39 -2.54
N THR A 161 -8.36 -15.17 -3.80
CA THR A 161 -6.97 -14.99 -4.23
C THR A 161 -6.77 -13.56 -4.68
N ALA A 162 -5.77 -12.89 -4.12
CA ALA A 162 -5.29 -11.62 -4.63
C ALA A 162 -4.04 -11.85 -5.50
N SER A 163 -4.09 -11.35 -6.73
CA SER A 163 -2.93 -11.25 -7.63
C SER A 163 -2.43 -9.81 -7.61
N ILE A 164 -1.16 -9.62 -7.28
CA ILE A 164 -0.50 -8.32 -7.35
C ILE A 164 0.49 -8.36 -8.50
N ILE A 165 0.28 -7.50 -9.51
CA ILE A 165 1.13 -7.40 -10.69
C ILE A 165 1.93 -6.11 -10.60
N MET A 166 3.24 -6.24 -10.71
CA MET A 166 4.22 -5.15 -10.62
C MET A 166 4.93 -5.05 -11.96
N SER A 167 4.77 -3.92 -12.66
CA SER A 167 5.36 -3.70 -13.99
C SER A 167 6.32 -2.50 -14.00
N ASP A 168 7.39 -2.62 -14.76
CA ASP A 168 8.31 -1.53 -15.06
C ASP A 168 7.81 -0.68 -16.25
N ALA A 169 8.61 0.32 -16.66
CA ALA A 169 8.26 1.20 -17.78
C ALA A 169 8.42 0.56 -19.17
N TYR A 170 9.05 -0.62 -19.24
CA TYR A 170 9.32 -1.39 -20.47
C TYR A 170 8.38 -2.61 -20.62
N ASN A 171 7.39 -2.73 -19.74
CA ASN A 171 6.40 -3.82 -19.65
C ASN A 171 6.95 -5.17 -19.16
N ASN A 172 8.10 -5.21 -18.49
CA ASN A 172 8.48 -6.40 -17.74
C ASN A 172 7.65 -6.47 -16.46
N SER A 173 7.07 -7.64 -16.18
CA SER A 173 6.13 -7.80 -15.06
C SER A 173 6.47 -8.99 -14.17
N SER A 174 6.32 -8.80 -12.86
CA SER A 174 6.28 -9.87 -11.86
C SER A 174 4.90 -9.97 -11.21
N GLU A 175 4.45 -11.18 -10.93
CA GLU A 175 3.16 -11.43 -10.28
C GLU A 175 3.35 -12.18 -8.94
N LEU A 176 2.68 -11.71 -7.90
CA LEU A 176 2.51 -12.40 -6.63
C LEU A 176 1.05 -12.84 -6.47
N LYS A 177 0.81 -14.13 -6.24
CA LYS A 177 -0.53 -14.68 -5.95
C LYS A 177 -0.62 -15.14 -4.50
N VAL A 178 -1.61 -14.63 -3.76
CA VAL A 178 -1.77 -14.92 -2.34
C VAL A 178 -3.21 -15.32 -2.03
N LYS A 179 -3.36 -16.40 -1.26
CA LYS A 179 -4.65 -16.92 -0.83
C LYS A 179 -4.99 -16.38 0.56
N PHE A 180 -6.19 -15.83 0.67
CA PHE A 180 -6.75 -15.30 1.90
C PHE A 180 -7.96 -16.10 2.34
N ALA A 181 -8.21 -16.11 3.65
CA ALA A 181 -9.43 -16.67 4.23
C ALA A 181 -10.01 -15.77 5.31
N GLY A 182 -11.32 -15.58 5.26
CA GLY A 182 -12.11 -14.93 6.29
C GLY A 182 -12.10 -15.74 7.58
N LYS A 183 -11.66 -15.13 8.68
CA LYS A 183 -11.75 -15.73 10.01
C LYS A 183 -12.35 -14.72 10.98
N PRO A 184 -13.55 -14.98 11.53
CA PRO A 184 -14.20 -14.09 12.48
C PRO A 184 -13.24 -13.64 13.58
N TRP A 185 -13.21 -12.33 13.78
CA TRP A 185 -12.43 -11.71 14.82
C TRP A 185 -13.27 -10.69 15.55
N THR A 186 -13.27 -10.79 16.87
CA THR A 186 -13.85 -9.79 17.75
C THR A 186 -12.73 -9.10 18.49
N ARG A 187 -12.82 -7.78 18.57
CA ARG A 187 -11.86 -6.98 19.32
C ARG A 187 -11.99 -7.32 20.80
N THR A 188 -11.06 -8.10 21.33
CA THR A 188 -11.05 -8.55 22.73
C THR A 188 -10.65 -7.45 23.70
N THR A 189 -10.05 -6.36 23.24
CA THR A 189 -9.72 -5.20 24.09
C THR A 189 -9.63 -3.92 23.25
N PRO A 190 -10.18 -2.79 23.72
CA PRO A 190 -9.84 -1.49 23.15
C PRO A 190 -8.32 -1.32 23.16
N ALA A 191 -7.76 -0.75 22.09
CA ALA A 191 -6.34 -0.43 22.06
C ALA A 191 -6.07 0.51 23.23
N LYS A 192 -5.16 0.12 24.13
CA LYS A 192 -4.74 1.00 25.22
C LYS A 192 -4.07 2.21 24.58
N MET A 193 -4.68 3.37 24.71
CA MET A 193 -4.09 4.61 24.24
C MET A 193 -2.81 4.88 25.05
N PRO A 194 -1.77 5.47 24.44
CA PRO A 194 -0.61 5.96 25.18
C PRO A 194 -1.04 6.86 26.35
N GLU A 195 -0.29 6.87 27.44
CA GLU A 195 -0.62 7.70 28.63
C GLU A 195 -0.74 9.20 28.29
N ASN A 196 -0.04 9.64 27.24
CA ASN A 196 -0.06 11.00 26.72
C ASN A 196 -1.03 11.20 25.53
N TYR A 197 -1.98 10.29 25.31
CA TYR A 197 -3.01 10.48 24.29
C TYR A 197 -3.98 11.60 24.69
N ILE A 198 -4.22 12.52 23.77
CA ILE A 198 -5.10 13.67 24.01
C ILE A 198 -6.37 13.54 23.17
N LYS A 199 -6.22 13.39 21.85
CA LYS A 199 -7.32 13.18 20.91
C LYS A 199 -6.81 12.73 19.53
N THR A 200 -7.67 12.05 18.79
CA THR A 200 -7.53 11.86 17.33
C THR A 200 -7.91 13.15 16.61
N LEU A 201 -7.19 13.45 15.53
CA LEU A 201 -7.48 14.60 14.66
C LEU A 201 -8.23 14.13 13.42
N ASP A 202 -9.45 14.64 13.22
CA ASP A 202 -10.28 14.32 12.06
C ASP A 202 -9.81 15.14 10.86
N HIS A 203 -9.38 14.49 9.78
CA HIS A 203 -8.85 15.18 8.60
C HIS A 203 -9.89 16.12 7.95
N SER A 204 -11.19 15.86 8.10
CA SER A 204 -12.26 16.65 7.48
C SER A 204 -12.61 17.91 8.25
N LYS A 205 -12.08 18.07 9.48
CA LYS A 205 -12.41 19.17 10.38
C LYS A 205 -11.17 20.02 10.66
N GLU A 206 -11.42 21.26 11.04
CA GLU A 206 -10.38 22.07 11.66
C GLU A 206 -10.03 21.48 13.04
N ASN A 207 -8.75 21.26 13.28
CA ASN A 207 -8.24 20.78 14.55
C ASN A 207 -7.34 21.83 15.19
N TYR A 208 -7.38 21.93 16.52
CA TYR A 208 -6.47 22.78 17.28
C TYR A 208 -5.96 22.05 18.52
N PHE A 209 -4.73 22.35 18.90
CA PHE A 209 -4.14 21.98 20.17
C PHE A 209 -3.71 23.26 20.90
N VAL A 210 -4.12 23.40 22.15
CA VAL A 210 -3.76 24.56 22.99
C VAL A 210 -3.07 24.02 24.23
N GLY A 211 -1.76 24.17 24.29
CA GLY A 211 -0.95 23.99 25.49
C GLY A 211 -0.79 25.31 26.24
N LYS A 212 -0.02 25.28 27.33
CA LYS A 212 0.24 26.45 28.17
C LYS A 212 0.91 27.61 27.40
N ASP A 213 1.88 27.27 26.55
CA ASP A 213 2.72 28.25 25.84
C ASP A 213 2.60 28.18 24.32
N VAL A 214 1.85 27.21 23.80
CA VAL A 214 1.77 26.93 22.35
C VAL A 214 0.34 26.65 21.93
N LYS A 215 -0.09 27.28 20.83
CA LYS A 215 -1.29 26.93 20.09
C LYS A 215 -0.91 26.42 18.71
N VAL A 216 -1.34 25.22 18.37
CA VAL A 216 -1.19 24.63 17.03
C VAL A 216 -2.57 24.52 16.40
N LYS A 217 -2.69 24.93 15.13
CA LYS A 217 -3.92 24.82 14.34
C LYS A 217 -3.62 24.01 13.08
N PHE A 218 -4.48 23.03 12.80
CA PHE A 218 -4.48 22.23 11.59
C PHE A 218 -5.80 22.52 10.86
N PRO A 219 -5.76 23.24 9.72
CA PRO A 219 -6.95 23.45 8.90
C PRO A 219 -7.58 22.14 8.45
N ALA A 220 -8.88 22.17 8.12
CA ALA A 220 -9.53 21.03 7.49
C ALA A 220 -8.76 20.62 6.21
N TYR A 221 -8.69 19.32 5.96
CA TYR A 221 -8.02 18.66 4.83
C TYR A 221 -6.49 18.85 4.76
N SER A 222 -5.85 19.25 5.88
CA SER A 222 -4.39 19.32 6.00
C SER A 222 -3.73 17.99 6.44
N LEU A 223 -4.53 17.01 6.84
CA LEU A 223 -4.14 15.66 7.23
C LEU A 223 -4.70 14.64 6.22
N PHE A 224 -4.14 13.42 6.18
CA PHE A 224 -4.58 12.31 5.31
C PHE A 224 -4.79 11.07 6.15
#